data_AF-A0A5J4VHT9-F1
#
_entry.id   AF-A0A5J4VHT9-F1
#
_cell.length_a   1.000
_cell.length_b   1.000
_cell.length_c   1.000
_cell.angle_alpha   90.00
_cell.angle_beta   90.00
_cell.angle_gamma   90.00
#
_symmetry.space_group_name_H-M   'P 1'
#
loop_
_entity.id
_entity.type
_entity.pdbx_description
1 polymer ?
#
loop_
_entity_poly.entity_id
_entity_poly.type
_entity_poly.pdbx_seq_one_letter_code
_entity_poly.pdbx_strand_id
1 'polypeptide(L)'
;MTIPNKGSQESVNLFLSYQRKCGKEQEAIEIKIENWESKWKRHCIGLTKLAKFLNQGGITVEELIETKQLYAMITNFITYLMRLETDSAIKKIKAAISTLLTFIGHPEQSIHTPLITNKGQQYSVDRIRRFIRDIMTEAALGENLIVISIRAAAITKEIALRASAEEVNRWTRYSNVADIVQRYQDENNYKRIRGLINTLNQQYPKYKKESEVK
;
A
#
# COMPACT_ATOMS: atom_id res chain seq x y z
N MET A 1 -16.13 -32.94 20.44
CA MET A 1 -15.87 -32.20 21.69
C MET A 1 -16.12 -30.73 21.42
N THR A 2 -16.72 -29.98 22.34
CA THR A 2 -17.10 -28.57 22.09
C THR A 2 -15.85 -27.69 22.16
N ILE A 3 -15.45 -27.07 21.05
CA ILE A 3 -14.31 -26.14 21.01
C ILE A 3 -14.54 -25.08 22.10
N PRO A 4 -13.58 -24.88 23.02
CA PRO A 4 -13.77 -23.93 24.11
C PRO A 4 -14.03 -22.54 23.53
N ASN A 5 -15.22 -22.01 23.85
CA ASN A 5 -15.73 -20.69 23.43
C ASN A 5 -14.82 -19.58 23.99
N LYS A 6 -13.70 -19.34 23.30
CA LYS A 6 -12.68 -18.34 23.67
C LYS A 6 -12.45 -17.30 22.56
N GLY A 7 -13.38 -17.19 21.61
CA GLY A 7 -13.38 -16.23 20.50
C GLY A 7 -14.81 -16.01 19.97
N SER A 8 -15.04 -14.98 19.14
CA SER A 8 -16.37 -14.77 18.55
C SER A 8 -16.78 -16.00 17.71
N GLN A 9 -18.05 -16.40 17.76
CA GLN A 9 -18.54 -17.53 16.97
C GLN A 9 -18.21 -17.36 15.47
N GLU A 10 -18.25 -16.12 14.97
CA GLU A 10 -17.89 -15.74 13.61
C GLU A 10 -16.42 -16.06 13.28
N SER A 11 -15.47 -15.69 14.15
CA SER A 11 -14.04 -16.00 13.95
C SER A 11 -13.73 -17.49 14.00
N VAL A 12 -14.41 -18.23 14.89
CA VAL A 12 -14.23 -19.67 15.02
C VAL A 12 -14.78 -20.35 13.77
N ASN A 13 -15.99 -19.99 13.33
CA ASN A 13 -16.60 -20.51 12.12
C ASN A 13 -15.75 -20.22 10.88
N LEU A 14 -15.20 -19.00 10.77
CA LEU A 14 -14.29 -18.63 9.68
C LEU A 14 -13.10 -19.61 9.65
N PHE A 15 -12.35 -19.71 10.75
CA PHE A 15 -11.17 -20.58 10.82
C PHE A 15 -11.49 -22.04 10.48
N LEU A 16 -12.56 -22.59 11.05
CA LEU A 16 -12.98 -23.98 10.80
C LEU A 16 -13.39 -24.19 9.35
N SER A 17 -14.14 -23.26 8.75
CA SER A 17 -14.61 -23.38 7.36
C SER A 17 -13.44 -23.45 6.38
N TYR A 18 -12.42 -22.61 6.56
CA TYR A 18 -11.20 -22.62 5.76
C TYR A 18 -10.43 -23.94 5.89
N GLN A 19 -10.23 -24.43 7.10
CA GLN A 19 -9.44 -25.65 7.34
C GLN A 19 -10.14 -26.88 6.76
N ARG A 20 -11.47 -26.98 6.93
CA ARG A 20 -12.27 -28.07 6.36
C ARG A 20 -12.26 -28.05 4.84
N LYS A 21 -12.37 -26.88 4.23
CA LYS A 21 -12.27 -26.71 2.76
C LYS A 21 -10.88 -27.09 2.22
N CYS A 22 -9.84 -26.92 3.04
CA CYS A 22 -8.49 -27.41 2.74
C CYS A 22 -8.28 -28.90 3.05
N GLY A 23 -9.36 -29.65 3.31
CA GLY A 23 -9.30 -31.10 3.57
C GLY A 23 -8.71 -31.50 4.91
N LYS A 24 -8.62 -30.58 5.89
CA LYS A 24 -8.11 -30.93 7.23
C LYS A 24 -9.17 -31.62 8.07
N GLU A 25 -8.76 -32.71 8.73
CA GLU A 25 -9.61 -33.44 9.66
C GLU A 25 -9.94 -32.61 10.91
N GLN A 26 -11.17 -32.78 11.41
CA GLN A 26 -11.70 -32.02 12.55
C GLN A 26 -10.84 -32.21 13.81
N GLU A 27 -10.36 -33.44 14.06
CA GLU A 27 -9.51 -33.77 15.20
C GLU A 27 -8.15 -33.05 15.14
N ALA A 28 -7.53 -33.00 13.97
CA ALA A 28 -6.27 -32.26 13.77
C ALA A 28 -6.43 -30.75 13.99
N ILE A 29 -7.61 -30.19 13.68
CA ILE A 29 -7.92 -28.78 13.94
C ILE A 29 -8.11 -28.54 15.44
N GLU A 30 -8.82 -29.41 16.14
CA GLU A 30 -9.08 -29.32 17.58
C GLU A 30 -7.79 -29.40 18.41
N ILE A 31 -6.95 -30.41 18.17
CA ILE A 31 -5.65 -30.57 18.83
C ILE A 31 -4.77 -29.32 18.67
N LYS A 32 -4.79 -28.70 17.48
CA LYS A 32 -4.00 -27.49 17.24
C LYS A 32 -4.56 -26.25 17.92
N ILE A 33 -5.88 -26.10 17.98
CA ILE A 33 -6.52 -24.99 18.72
C ILE A 33 -6.20 -25.09 20.21
N GLU A 34 -6.25 -26.31 20.78
CA GLU A 34 -5.89 -26.58 22.17
C GLU A 34 -4.43 -26.19 22.45
N ASN A 35 -3.51 -26.58 21.57
CA ASN A 35 -2.09 -26.24 21.65
C ASN A 35 -1.79 -24.72 21.53
N TRP A 36 -2.76 -23.89 21.15
CA TRP A 36 -2.59 -22.45 21.04
C TRP A 36 -2.99 -21.67 22.29
N GLU A 37 -3.52 -22.31 23.33
CA GLU A 37 -3.82 -21.72 24.66
C GLU A 37 -4.32 -20.24 24.59
N SER A 38 -3.55 -19.30 25.16
CA SER A 38 -3.83 -17.86 25.19
C SER A 38 -3.59 -17.13 23.86
N LYS A 39 -2.93 -17.77 22.89
CA LYS A 39 -2.71 -17.24 21.53
C LYS A 39 -4.00 -17.36 20.71
N TRP A 40 -4.78 -18.43 20.88
CA TRP A 40 -6.04 -18.62 20.16
C TRP A 40 -7.01 -17.44 20.35
N LYS A 41 -7.23 -17.01 21.60
CA LYS A 41 -8.09 -15.86 21.90
C LYS A 41 -7.63 -14.58 21.19
N ARG A 42 -6.33 -14.35 21.12
CA ARG A 42 -5.74 -13.19 20.42
C ARG A 42 -5.88 -13.31 18.89
N HIS A 43 -5.74 -14.51 18.34
CA HIS A 43 -5.94 -14.75 16.92
C HIS A 43 -7.40 -14.61 16.51
N CYS A 44 -8.35 -15.06 17.33
CA CYS A 44 -9.78 -14.87 17.09
C CYS A 44 -10.15 -13.40 16.87
N ILE A 45 -9.57 -12.46 17.64
CA ILE A 45 -9.82 -11.02 17.45
C ILE A 45 -9.43 -10.56 16.05
N GLY A 46 -8.27 -11.00 15.54
CA GLY A 46 -7.83 -10.68 14.18
C GLY A 46 -8.69 -11.35 13.11
N LEU A 47 -9.08 -12.60 13.34
CA LEU A 47 -9.95 -13.35 12.44
C LEU A 47 -11.37 -12.76 12.36
N THR A 48 -11.91 -12.20 13.44
CA THR A 48 -13.19 -11.47 13.41
C THR A 48 -13.10 -10.25 12.49
N LYS A 49 -11.98 -9.52 12.53
CA LYS A 49 -11.78 -8.34 11.67
C LYS A 49 -11.64 -8.74 10.21
N LEU A 50 -10.95 -9.86 9.95
CA LEU A 50 -10.87 -10.45 8.61
C LEU A 50 -12.26 -10.88 8.11
N ALA A 51 -13.04 -11.59 8.92
CA ALA A 51 -14.41 -11.99 8.57
C ALA A 51 -15.26 -10.81 8.11
N LYS A 52 -15.23 -9.71 8.88
CA LYS A 52 -15.95 -8.47 8.54
C LYS A 52 -15.49 -7.87 7.21
N PHE A 53 -14.18 -7.83 6.96
CA PHE A 53 -13.65 -7.33 5.69
C PHE A 53 -14.10 -8.19 4.50
N LEU A 54 -14.01 -9.51 4.63
CA LEU A 54 -14.43 -10.45 3.58
C LEU A 54 -15.94 -10.33 3.30
N ASN A 55 -16.76 -10.30 4.35
CA ASN A 55 -18.21 -10.13 4.24
C ASN A 55 -18.59 -8.80 3.55
N GLN A 56 -17.88 -7.71 3.85
CA GLN A 56 -18.08 -6.41 3.18
C GLN A 56 -17.67 -6.44 1.71
N GLY A 57 -16.62 -7.19 1.38
CA GLY A 57 -16.13 -7.35 0.02
C GLY A 57 -16.87 -8.41 -0.80
N GLY A 58 -17.82 -9.14 -0.20
CA GLY A 58 -18.47 -10.28 -0.84
C GLY A 58 -17.52 -11.44 -1.16
N ILE A 59 -16.37 -11.52 -0.46
CA ILE A 59 -15.32 -12.51 -0.72
C ILE A 59 -15.65 -13.81 0.01
N THR A 60 -15.78 -14.89 -0.75
CA THR A 60 -16.05 -16.24 -0.25
C THR A 60 -14.80 -16.93 0.28
N VAL A 61 -15.01 -18.06 0.98
CA VAL A 61 -13.93 -18.90 1.52
C VAL A 61 -13.12 -19.52 0.38
N GLU A 62 -13.82 -19.96 -0.66
CA GLU A 62 -13.27 -20.55 -1.88
C GLU A 62 -12.38 -19.55 -2.62
N GLU A 63 -12.86 -18.31 -2.81
CA GLU A 63 -12.07 -17.27 -3.47
C GLU A 63 -10.79 -16.92 -2.70
N LEU A 64 -10.80 -16.94 -1.36
CA LEU A 64 -9.58 -16.71 -0.57
C LEU A 64 -8.60 -17.89 -0.66
N ILE A 65 -9.08 -19.13 -0.71
CA ILE A 65 -8.22 -20.30 -0.87
C ILE A 65 -7.56 -20.29 -2.25
N GLU A 66 -8.32 -19.97 -3.29
CA GLU A 66 -7.88 -20.02 -4.69
C GLU A 66 -7.22 -18.72 -5.18
N THR A 67 -7.18 -17.66 -4.34
CA THR A 67 -6.70 -16.35 -4.78
C THR A 67 -5.24 -16.39 -5.21
N LYS A 68 -5.01 -16.06 -6.49
CA LYS A 68 -3.67 -15.79 -7.03
C LYS A 68 -3.17 -14.40 -6.65
N GLN A 69 -4.05 -13.53 -6.14
CA GLN A 69 -3.78 -12.13 -5.83
C GLN A 69 -3.71 -11.89 -4.31
N LEU A 70 -3.10 -12.83 -3.58
CA LEU A 70 -2.99 -12.80 -2.13
C LEU A 70 -2.37 -11.48 -1.61
N TYR A 71 -1.36 -10.96 -2.29
CA TYR A 71 -0.69 -9.71 -1.94
C TYR A 71 -1.64 -8.50 -1.98
N ALA A 72 -2.44 -8.38 -3.06
CA ALA A 72 -3.40 -7.29 -3.21
C ALA A 72 -4.48 -7.35 -2.12
N MET A 73 -4.94 -8.56 -1.79
CA MET A 73 -5.94 -8.75 -0.74
C MET A 73 -5.38 -8.36 0.64
N ILE A 74 -4.18 -8.82 0.99
CA ILE A 74 -3.49 -8.44 2.23
C ILE A 74 -3.33 -6.92 2.32
N THR A 75 -2.96 -6.28 1.21
CA THR A 75 -2.76 -4.83 1.14
C THR A 75 -4.07 -4.09 1.41
N ASN A 76 -5.15 -4.46 0.71
CA ASN A 76 -6.47 -3.88 0.90
C ASN A 76 -6.99 -4.07 2.33
N PHE A 77 -6.74 -5.24 2.91
CA PHE A 77 -7.11 -5.52 4.29
C PHE A 77 -6.31 -4.68 5.30
N ILE A 78 -5.00 -4.50 5.10
CA ILE A 78 -4.18 -3.63 5.95
C ILE A 78 -4.64 -2.18 5.83
N THR A 79 -4.95 -1.71 4.62
CA THR A 79 -5.53 -0.37 4.41
C THR A 79 -6.86 -0.20 5.12
N TYR A 80 -7.71 -1.23 5.13
CA TYR A 80 -8.94 -1.26 5.92
C TYR A 80 -8.65 -1.15 7.43
N LEU A 81 -7.68 -1.90 7.95
CA LEU A 81 -7.30 -1.84 9.37
C LEU A 81 -6.68 -0.51 9.78
N MET A 82 -5.90 0.15 8.91
CA MET A 82 -5.32 1.47 9.18
C MET A 82 -6.36 2.54 9.50
N ARG A 83 -7.61 2.36 9.05
CA ARG A 83 -8.72 3.27 9.35
C ARG A 83 -9.42 2.99 10.67
N LEU A 84 -9.17 1.82 11.28
CA LEU A 84 -9.97 1.30 12.39
C LEU A 84 -9.17 0.94 13.64
N GLU A 85 -7.87 0.70 13.50
CA GLU A 85 -7.05 0.07 14.53
C GLU A 85 -5.72 0.81 14.72
N THR A 86 -5.16 0.69 15.93
CA THR A 86 -3.81 1.20 16.23
C THR A 86 -2.73 0.31 15.63
N ASP A 87 -1.54 0.85 15.36
CA ASP A 87 -0.40 0.09 14.85
C ASP A 87 -0.08 -1.18 15.66
N SER A 88 -0.21 -1.09 16.98
CA SER A 88 0.02 -2.22 17.89
C SER A 88 -1.03 -3.32 17.75
N ALA A 89 -2.29 -2.97 17.46
CA ALA A 89 -3.36 -3.90 17.17
C ALA A 89 -3.17 -4.52 15.78
N ILE A 90 -2.83 -3.70 14.77
CA ILE A 90 -2.55 -4.16 13.40
C ILE A 90 -1.44 -5.22 13.39
N LYS A 91 -0.35 -5.03 14.15
CA LYS A 91 0.72 -6.03 14.29
C LYS A 91 0.22 -7.39 14.81
N LYS A 92 -0.71 -7.40 15.76
CA LYS A 92 -1.30 -8.62 16.32
C LYS A 92 -2.24 -9.29 15.32
N ILE A 93 -3.03 -8.50 14.60
CA ILE A 93 -3.96 -8.99 13.57
C ILE A 93 -3.18 -9.61 12.40
N LYS A 94 -2.11 -8.96 11.93
CA LYS A 94 -1.21 -9.48 10.90
C LYS A 94 -0.69 -10.87 11.26
N ALA A 95 -0.17 -11.04 12.48
CA ALA A 95 0.31 -12.33 12.95
C ALA A 95 -0.78 -13.42 12.96
N ALA A 96 -2.03 -13.08 13.29
CA ALA A 96 -3.15 -14.03 13.25
C ALA A 96 -3.46 -14.50 11.82
N ILE A 97 -3.39 -13.58 10.85
CA ILE A 97 -3.70 -13.85 9.45
C ILE A 97 -2.56 -14.61 8.78
N SER A 98 -1.29 -14.31 9.09
CA SER A 98 -0.16 -15.13 8.64
C SER A 98 -0.40 -16.59 8.97
N THR A 99 -0.78 -16.84 10.23
CA THR A 99 -1.05 -18.18 10.71
C THR A 99 -2.21 -18.80 9.93
N LEU A 100 -3.33 -18.11 9.70
CA LEU A 100 -4.41 -18.66 8.86
C LEU A 100 -3.92 -19.00 7.45
N LEU A 101 -3.24 -18.07 6.79
CA LEU A 101 -2.80 -18.22 5.39
C LEU A 101 -1.84 -19.39 5.21
N THR A 102 -0.89 -19.57 6.14
CA THR A 102 0.04 -20.71 6.13
C THR A 102 -0.72 -22.02 6.26
N PHE A 103 -1.79 -22.03 7.05
CA PHE A 103 -2.58 -23.23 7.30
C PHE A 103 -3.46 -23.63 6.12
N ILE A 104 -3.99 -22.67 5.37
CA ILE A 104 -4.76 -22.93 4.14
C ILE A 104 -3.86 -23.25 2.93
N GLY A 105 -2.55 -23.36 3.15
CA GLY A 105 -1.61 -23.86 2.14
C GLY A 105 -0.94 -22.77 1.30
N HIS A 106 -1.14 -21.49 1.61
CA HIS A 106 -0.39 -20.43 0.93
C HIS A 106 1.10 -20.53 1.31
N PRO A 107 2.02 -20.40 0.34
CA PRO A 107 3.44 -20.53 0.61
C PRO A 107 3.88 -19.41 1.55
N GLU A 108 4.71 -19.76 2.52
CA GLU A 108 5.23 -18.83 3.52
C GLU A 108 5.90 -17.59 2.88
N GLN A 109 6.44 -17.74 1.67
CA GLN A 109 7.04 -16.70 0.83
C GLN A 109 6.03 -15.65 0.32
N SER A 110 4.80 -16.07 0.00
CA SER A 110 3.73 -15.16 -0.45
C SER A 110 3.02 -14.47 0.73
N ILE A 111 3.10 -15.08 1.91
CA ILE A 111 2.53 -14.56 3.16
C ILE A 111 3.50 -13.60 3.84
N HIS A 112 4.80 -13.93 3.87
CA HIS A 112 5.87 -13.09 4.43
C HIS A 112 6.27 -11.97 3.48
N THR A 113 5.26 -11.26 3.00
CA THR A 113 5.49 -9.93 2.48
C THR A 113 5.91 -9.02 3.63
N PRO A 114 6.72 -7.99 3.38
CA PRO A 114 7.21 -7.08 4.43
C PRO A 114 6.11 -6.37 5.22
N LEU A 115 4.88 -6.42 4.69
CA LEU A 115 3.67 -5.97 5.33
C LEU A 115 3.23 -6.84 6.51
N ILE A 116 3.54 -8.15 6.50
CA ILE A 116 3.07 -9.14 7.47
C ILE A 116 4.15 -9.58 8.46
N THR A 117 5.41 -9.70 8.02
CA THR A 117 6.48 -10.09 8.93
C THR A 117 6.76 -8.99 9.95
N ASN A 118 6.44 -9.25 11.21
CA ASN A 118 6.88 -8.51 12.39
C ASN A 118 8.41 -8.58 12.63
N LYS A 119 9.22 -8.88 11.61
CA LYS A 119 10.62 -8.46 11.64
C LYS A 119 10.57 -6.96 11.46
N GLY A 120 10.96 -6.23 12.50
CA GLY A 120 11.25 -4.81 12.43
C GLY A 120 12.39 -4.51 11.47
N GLN A 121 12.28 -4.88 10.20
CA GLN A 121 12.76 -4.00 9.18
C GLN A 121 11.72 -2.90 9.08
N GLN A 122 11.93 -1.86 9.90
CA GLN A 122 12.17 -0.58 9.25
C GLN A 122 13.07 -0.93 8.07
N TYR A 123 12.50 -1.06 6.88
CA TYR A 123 13.35 -1.26 5.71
C TYR A 123 14.41 -0.18 5.85
N SER A 124 15.68 -0.55 5.83
CA SER A 124 16.70 0.49 5.75
C SER A 124 16.28 1.38 4.59
N VAL A 125 16.47 2.69 4.73
CA VAL A 125 16.12 3.65 3.68
C VAL A 125 16.64 3.16 2.32
N ASP A 126 17.78 2.47 2.32
CA ASP A 126 18.40 1.83 1.16
C ASP A 126 17.64 0.63 0.60
N ARG A 127 17.01 -0.21 1.44
CA ARG A 127 16.19 -1.34 0.98
C ARG A 127 14.89 -0.86 0.32
N ILE A 128 14.22 0.16 0.89
CA ILE A 128 13.07 0.81 0.23
C ILE A 128 13.52 1.46 -1.08
N ARG A 129 14.64 2.17 -1.08
CA ARG A 129 15.18 2.82 -2.29
C ARG A 129 15.44 1.83 -3.41
N ARG A 130 16.07 0.67 -3.11
CA ARG A 130 16.31 -0.39 -4.10
C ARG A 130 15.00 -0.94 -4.65
N PHE A 131 14.08 -1.32 -3.77
CA PHE A 131 12.79 -1.88 -4.18
C PHE A 131 11.98 -0.93 -5.07
N ILE A 132 11.97 0.37 -4.74
CA ILE A 132 11.31 1.38 -5.57
C ILE A 132 11.99 1.55 -6.94
N ARG A 133 13.32 1.48 -7.01
CA ARG A 133 14.05 1.53 -8.29
C ARG A 133 13.74 0.30 -9.16
N ASP A 134 13.69 -0.88 -8.56
CA ASP A 134 13.41 -2.12 -9.28
C ASP A 134 12.03 -2.04 -9.94
N ILE A 135 11.00 -1.61 -9.19
CA ILE A 135 9.64 -1.39 -9.71
C ILE A 135 9.60 -0.34 -10.84
N MET A 136 10.32 0.78 -10.68
CA MET A 136 10.38 1.82 -11.71
C MET A 136 11.07 1.35 -12.99
N THR A 137 12.07 0.46 -12.84
CA THR A 137 12.82 -0.14 -13.95
C THR A 137 11.96 -1.17 -14.68
N GLU A 138 11.26 -2.04 -13.95
CA GLU A 138 10.28 -2.99 -14.50
C GLU A 138 9.16 -2.28 -15.26
N ALA A 139 8.72 -1.11 -14.77
CA ALA A 139 7.72 -0.27 -15.41
C ALA A 139 8.25 0.55 -16.60
N ALA A 140 9.54 0.42 -16.96
CA ALA A 140 10.21 1.17 -18.02
C ALA A 140 10.09 2.71 -17.87
N LEU A 141 10.00 3.21 -16.64
CA LEU A 141 9.83 4.65 -16.35
C LEU A 141 11.17 5.42 -16.35
N GLY A 142 12.30 4.70 -16.40
CA GLY A 142 13.65 5.25 -16.53
C GLY A 142 14.56 4.92 -15.34
N GLU A 143 15.83 4.60 -15.64
CA GLU A 143 16.81 4.07 -14.68
C GLU A 143 17.24 5.09 -13.60
N ASN A 144 17.00 6.37 -13.82
CA ASN A 144 17.43 7.46 -12.91
C ASN A 144 16.36 7.90 -11.91
N LEU A 145 15.17 7.29 -11.90
CA LEU A 145 14.08 7.67 -11.00
C LEU A 145 14.29 7.10 -9.59
N ILE A 146 14.11 7.95 -8.58
CA ILE A 146 14.27 7.59 -7.17
C ILE A 146 13.05 8.01 -6.34
N VAL A 147 13.04 7.66 -5.06
CA VAL A 147 11.98 8.05 -4.09
C VAL A 147 11.69 9.56 -4.10
N ILE A 148 12.72 10.37 -4.33
CA ILE A 148 12.59 11.83 -4.46
C ILE A 148 11.79 12.20 -5.72
N SER A 149 11.98 11.51 -6.84
CA SER A 149 11.23 11.73 -8.08
C SER A 149 9.74 11.45 -7.92
N ILE A 150 9.37 10.41 -7.17
CA ILE A 150 7.96 10.10 -6.84
C ILE A 150 7.34 11.25 -6.05
N ARG A 151 8.06 11.70 -5.00
CA ARG A 151 7.58 12.80 -4.15
C ARG A 151 7.47 14.10 -4.93
N ALA A 152 8.42 14.39 -5.82
CA ALA A 152 8.39 15.56 -6.68
C ALA A 152 7.20 15.52 -7.65
N ALA A 153 6.91 14.36 -8.26
CA ALA A 153 5.77 14.17 -9.14
C ALA A 153 4.43 14.35 -8.39
N ALA A 154 4.32 13.81 -7.17
CA ALA A 154 3.14 14.00 -6.33
C ALA A 154 2.91 15.47 -5.97
N ILE A 155 3.95 16.18 -5.51
CA ILE A 155 3.87 17.63 -5.23
C ILE A 155 3.47 18.41 -6.48
N THR A 156 4.11 18.12 -7.61
CA THR A 156 3.82 18.75 -8.91
C THR A 156 2.35 18.56 -9.30
N LYS A 157 1.81 17.35 -9.10
CA LYS A 157 0.41 17.04 -9.40
C LYS A 157 -0.55 17.84 -8.52
N GLU A 158 -0.26 17.99 -7.23
CA GLU A 158 -1.08 18.75 -6.29
C GLU A 158 -1.07 20.25 -6.57
N ILE A 159 0.11 20.80 -6.92
CA ILE A 159 0.19 22.21 -7.35
C ILE A 159 -0.59 22.41 -8.65
N ALA A 160 -0.56 21.45 -9.59
CA ALA A 160 -1.40 21.49 -10.78
C ALA A 160 -2.91 21.47 -10.46
N LEU A 161 -3.30 20.80 -9.36
CA LEU A 161 -4.66 20.80 -8.82
C LEU A 161 -4.99 22.04 -7.96
N ARG A 162 -4.12 23.07 -7.99
CA ARG A 162 -4.26 24.34 -7.29
C ARG A 162 -4.10 24.27 -5.77
N ALA A 163 -3.46 23.23 -5.24
CA ALA A 163 -3.04 23.24 -3.84
C ALA A 163 -2.03 24.37 -3.58
N SER A 164 -2.20 25.08 -2.46
CA SER A 164 -1.27 26.12 -2.03
C SER A 164 0.05 25.52 -1.54
N ALA A 165 1.12 26.32 -1.62
CA ALA A 165 2.43 25.91 -1.12
C ALA A 165 2.41 25.57 0.39
N GLU A 166 1.58 26.27 1.16
CA GLU A 166 1.40 26.03 2.60
C GLU A 166 0.68 24.71 2.88
N GLU A 167 -0.35 24.38 2.09
CA GLU A 167 -1.01 23.08 2.17
C GLU A 167 0.01 21.98 1.84
N VAL A 168 0.68 22.06 0.69
CA VAL A 168 1.74 21.12 0.28
C VAL A 168 2.79 20.92 1.38
N ASN A 169 3.26 22.00 2.01
CA ASN A 169 4.28 21.90 3.04
C ASN A 169 3.77 21.22 4.33
N ARG A 170 2.51 21.46 4.73
CA ARG A 170 1.91 20.87 5.95
C ARG A 170 1.87 19.35 5.91
N TRP A 171 1.53 18.73 4.78
CA TRP A 171 1.42 17.28 4.67
C TRP A 171 2.70 16.58 4.19
N THR A 172 3.55 17.25 3.41
CA THR A 172 4.78 16.60 2.90
C THR A 172 5.97 16.71 3.85
N ARG A 173 6.06 17.79 4.65
CA ARG A 173 7.22 18.15 5.50
C ARG A 173 8.57 17.99 4.81
N TYR A 174 8.58 18.09 3.48
CA TYR A 174 9.76 17.81 2.69
C TYR A 174 10.65 19.05 2.73
N SER A 175 11.91 18.87 3.12
CA SER A 175 12.84 19.99 3.30
C SER A 175 13.03 20.82 2.04
N ASN A 176 12.71 20.26 0.87
CA ASN A 176 12.83 20.93 -0.42
C ASN A 176 11.47 21.14 -1.14
N VAL A 177 10.40 21.46 -0.40
CA VAL A 177 9.13 21.88 -1.00
C VAL A 177 9.29 23.21 -1.73
N ALA A 178 10.06 24.14 -1.15
CA ALA A 178 10.26 25.48 -1.71
C ALA A 178 10.85 25.44 -3.13
N ASP A 179 11.94 24.70 -3.38
CA ASP A 179 12.54 24.65 -4.72
C ASP A 179 11.64 23.92 -5.73
N ILE A 180 10.79 22.98 -5.28
CA ILE A 180 9.83 22.31 -6.18
C ILE A 180 8.71 23.27 -6.57
N VAL A 181 8.13 23.99 -5.61
CA VAL A 181 7.09 24.98 -5.86
C VAL A 181 7.64 26.07 -6.80
N GLN A 182 8.85 26.55 -6.54
CA GLN A 182 9.48 27.57 -7.34
C GLN A 182 9.78 27.09 -8.76
N ARG A 183 10.39 25.91 -8.93
CA ARG A 183 10.61 25.32 -10.27
C ARG A 183 9.30 25.11 -11.03
N TYR A 184 8.25 24.65 -10.37
CA TYR A 184 6.95 24.49 -11.02
C TYR A 184 6.37 25.83 -11.49
N GLN A 185 6.47 26.87 -10.64
CA GLN A 185 6.06 28.22 -11.01
C GLN A 185 6.91 28.78 -12.16
N ASP A 186 8.22 28.59 -12.13
CA ASP A 186 9.16 29.03 -13.16
C ASP A 186 8.90 28.32 -14.49
N GLU A 187 8.69 27.01 -14.49
CA GLU A 187 8.33 26.25 -15.69
C GLU A 187 7.00 26.71 -16.29
N ASN A 188 5.99 26.96 -15.44
CA ASN A 188 4.69 27.40 -15.91
C ASN A 188 4.73 28.85 -16.42
N ASN A 189 5.48 29.73 -15.74
CA ASN A 189 5.76 31.09 -16.19
C ASN A 189 6.53 31.10 -17.51
N TYR A 190 7.56 30.25 -17.65
CA TYR A 190 8.31 30.10 -18.88
C TYR A 190 7.43 29.62 -20.04
N LYS A 191 6.61 28.58 -19.83
CA LYS A 191 5.65 28.09 -20.83
C LYS A 191 4.66 29.18 -21.24
N ARG A 192 4.14 29.95 -20.27
CA ARG A 192 3.22 31.07 -20.52
C ARG A 192 3.89 32.20 -21.30
N ILE A 193 5.08 32.64 -20.87
CA ILE A 193 5.85 33.70 -21.55
C ILE A 193 6.22 33.26 -22.97
N ARG A 194 6.67 32.02 -23.15
CA ARG A 194 6.98 31.47 -24.49
C ARG A 194 5.74 31.39 -25.38
N GLY A 195 4.58 31.04 -24.82
CA GLY A 195 3.29 31.11 -25.51
C GLY A 195 2.96 32.54 -25.96
N LEU A 196 3.08 33.53 -25.07
CA LEU A 196 2.86 34.94 -25.38
C LEU A 196 3.81 35.44 -26.46
N ILE A 197 5.11 35.11 -26.37
CA ILE A 197 6.11 35.45 -27.39
C ILE A 197 5.75 34.82 -28.74
N ASN A 198 5.33 33.56 -28.77
CA ASN A 198 4.91 32.90 -30.01
C ASN A 198 3.67 33.58 -30.61
N THR A 199 2.67 33.93 -29.79
CA THR A 199 1.47 34.66 -30.22
C THR A 199 1.82 36.04 -30.76
N LEU A 200 2.72 36.77 -30.08
CA LEU A 200 3.19 38.09 -30.52
C LEU A 200 3.98 37.99 -31.83
N ASN A 201 4.81 36.97 -32.00
CA ASN A 201 5.54 36.70 -33.24
C ASN A 201 4.62 36.33 -34.41
N GLN A 202 3.47 35.70 -34.14
CA GLN A 202 2.44 35.43 -35.14
C GLN A 202 1.62 36.68 -35.51
N GLN A 203 1.30 37.53 -34.53
CA GLN A 203 0.55 38.76 -34.74
C GLN A 203 1.39 39.89 -35.36
N TYR A 204 2.68 39.94 -35.05
CA TYR A 204 3.61 40.99 -35.51
C TYR A 204 4.91 40.38 -36.08
N PRO A 205 4.87 39.73 -37.25
CA PRO A 205 6.02 39.03 -37.83
C PRO A 205 7.21 39.94 -38.22
N LYS A 206 7.03 41.27 -38.19
CA LYS A 206 8.03 42.27 -38.60
C LYS A 206 9.23 42.39 -37.66
N TYR A 207 9.17 41.84 -36.44
CA TYR A 207 10.25 41.93 -35.44
C TYR A 207 11.10 40.65 -35.34
N LYS A 208 10.94 39.70 -36.26
CA LYS A 208 11.67 38.40 -36.26
C LYS A 208 13.16 38.53 -36.62
N LYS A 209 13.64 39.68 -37.09
CA LYS A 209 15.01 39.88 -37.55
C LYS A 209 15.64 41.10 -36.90
N GLU A 210 16.32 40.90 -35.77
CA GLU A 210 17.42 41.78 -35.35
C GLU A 210 18.45 41.12 -34.42
N SER A 211 18.36 39.80 -34.17
CA SER A 211 19.39 39.06 -33.40
C SER A 211 20.09 37.93 -34.17
N GLU A 212 19.96 37.89 -35.51
CA GLU A 212 20.75 36.99 -36.38
C GLU A 212 21.68 37.76 -37.35
N VAL A 213 22.13 38.95 -36.98
CA VAL A 213 23.16 39.67 -37.74
C VAL A 213 24.31 40.06 -36.82
N LYS A 214 25.43 39.33 -37.03
CA LYS A 214 26.80 39.43 -36.49
C LYS A 214 27.08 38.70 -35.19
#